data_AF-A0A382VTY3-F1
#
_entry.id   AF-A0A382VTY3-F1
#
_cell.length_a   1.000
_cell.length_b   1.000
_cell.length_c   1.000
_cell.angle_alpha   90.00
_cell.angle_beta   90.00
_cell.angle_gamma   90.00
#
_symmetry.space_group_name_H-M   'P 1'
#
loop_
_entity.id
_entity.type
_entity.pdbx_description
1 polymer ?
#
loop_
_entity_poly.entity_id
_entity_poly.type
_entity_poly.pdbx_seq_one_letter_code
_entity_poly.pdbx_strand_id
1 'polypeptide(L)' 'MKMLLIEPYYTGSHKQWADGYKKYSRHKIKILSMKGQFWKWRMHGGAVTL' A
#
# COMPACT_ATOMS: atom_id res chain seq x y z
N MET A 1 3.08 -5.59 19.91
CA MET A 1 2.04 -6.19 19.05
C MET A 1 2.55 -6.41 17.64
N LYS A 2 2.04 -7.44 16.95
CA LYS A 2 2.35 -7.74 15.54
C LYS A 2 1.21 -7.20 14.67
N MET A 3 1.55 -6.50 13.59
CA MET A 3 0.57 -5.99 12.63
C MET A 3 0.96 -6.42 11.21
N LEU A 4 -0.05 -6.66 10.38
CA LEU A 4 0.11 -6.94 8.96
C LEU A 4 -0.47 -5.76 8.17
N LEU A 5 0.36 -5.09 7.40
CA LEU A 5 -0.05 -4.07 6.44
C LEU A 5 -0.10 -4.72 5.04
N ILE A 6 -1.21 -4.54 4.33
CA ILE A 6 -1.39 -5.05 2.96
C ILE A 6 -1.42 -3.86 2.02
N GLU A 7 -0.39 -3.74 1.17
CA GLU A 7 -0.23 -2.60 0.28
C GLU A 7 -0.11 -3.06 -1.18
N PRO A 8 -1.21 -3.06 -1.95
CA PRO A 8 -1.23 -3.59 -3.32
C PRO A 8 -0.46 -2.72 -4.31
N TYR A 9 -0.22 -1.44 -3.99
CA TYR A 9 0.48 -0.50 -4.86
C TYR A 9 1.74 0.05 -4.22
N TYR A 10 2.67 -0.83 -3.87
CA TYR A 10 3.86 -0.45 -3.12
C TYR A 10 4.91 0.24 -4.01
N THR A 11 4.62 1.50 -4.34
CA THR A 11 5.46 2.44 -5.10
C THR A 11 5.20 3.86 -4.61
N GLY A 12 6.04 4.82 -5.01
CA GLY A 12 5.83 6.24 -4.74
C GLY A 12 5.52 6.57 -3.27
N SER A 13 4.44 7.33 -3.05
CA SER A 13 3.97 7.74 -1.73
C SER A 13 3.53 6.57 -0.84
N HIS A 14 2.91 5.52 -1.40
CA HIS A 14 2.48 4.34 -0.64
C HIS A 14 3.68 3.61 -0.02
N LYS A 15 4.77 3.46 -0.80
CA LYS A 15 6.00 2.87 -0.28
C LYS A 15 6.61 3.72 0.82
N GLN A 16 6.74 5.04 0.60
CA GLN A 16 7.30 5.95 1.60
C GLN A 16 6.51 5.93 2.91
N TRP A 17 5.19 5.95 2.83
CA TRP A 17 4.33 5.86 4.01
C TRP A 17 4.47 4.52 4.72
N ALA A 18 4.39 3.39 4.00
CA ALA A 18 4.47 2.07 4.60
C ALA A 18 5.84 1.81 5.26
N ASP A 19 6.92 2.25 4.62
CA ASP A 19 8.28 2.16 5.19
C ASP A 19 8.44 3.07 6.40
N GLY A 20 7.93 4.30 6.33
CA GLY A 20 7.91 5.22 7.47
C GLY A 20 7.12 4.65 8.64
N TYR A 21 5.92 4.13 8.39
CA TYR A 21 5.09 3.51 9.41
C TYR A 21 5.81 2.33 10.08
N LYS A 22 6.42 1.46 9.29
CA LYS A 22 7.25 0.36 9.82
C LYS A 22 8.45 0.85 10.62
N LYS A 23 9.12 1.91 10.17
CA LYS A 23 10.35 2.45 10.78
C LYS A 23 10.09 3.16 12.11
N TYR A 24 9.01 3.93 12.20
CA TYR A 24 8.75 4.81 13.35
C TYR A 24 7.73 4.23 14.35
N SER A 25 7.09 3.10 14.02
CA SER A 25 6.18 2.41 14.92
C SER A 25 6.91 1.58 15.97
N ARG A 26 6.35 1.55 17.19
CA ARG A 26 6.77 0.63 18.26
C ARG A 26 6.27 -0.81 18.04
N HIS A 27 5.48 -1.04 16.99
CA HIS A 27 4.88 -2.34 16.68
C HIS A 27 5.69 -3.11 15.62
N LYS A 28 5.63 -4.44 15.66
CA LYS A 28 6.27 -5.29 14.65
C LYS A 28 5.37 -5.37 13.42
N ILE A 29 5.63 -4.49 12.45
CA ILE A 29 4.85 -4.40 11.22
C ILE A 29 5.48 -5.27 10.13
N LYS A 30 4.71 -6.20 9.59
CA LYS A 30 5.01 -6.92 8.35
C LYS A 30 4.21 -6.28 7.22
N ILE A 31 4.90 -5.95 6.13
CA ILE A 31 4.25 -5.40 4.93
C ILE A 31 4.17 -6.54 3.92
N LEU A 32 2.96 -6.89 3.51
CA LEU A 32 2.71 -7.73 2.34
C LEU A 32 2.30 -6.81 1.20
N SER A 33 3.04 -6.85 0.10
CA SER A 33 2.83 -5.89 -0.97
C SER A 33 2.98 -6.49 -2.36
N MET A 34 2.39 -5.80 -3.33
CA MET A 34 2.56 -6.05 -4.75
C MET A 34 3.24 -4.84 -5.41
N LYS A 35 3.87 -5.06 -6.58
CA LYS A 35 4.45 -3.96 -7.36
C LYS A 35 3.35 -2.96 -7.69
N GLY A 36 3.66 -1.67 -7.58
CA GLY A 36 2.76 -0.58 -7.95
C GLY A 36 2.49 -0.49 -9.45
N GLN A 37 1.77 -1.47 -9.98
CA GLN A 37 1.37 -1.60 -11.37
C GLN A 37 -0.15 -1.60 -11.47
N PHE A 38 -0.67 -1.28 -12.65
CA PHE A 38 -2.10 -1.25 -12.95
C PHE A 38 -2.98 -0.37 -12.06
N TRP A 39 -2.42 0.47 -11.19
CA TRP A 39 -3.18 1.38 -10.32
C TRP A 39 -4.07 2.34 -11.12
N LYS A 40 -3.59 2.79 -12.30
CA LYS A 40 -4.38 3.61 -13.23
C LYS A 40 -5.62 2.88 -13.73
N TRP A 41 -5.52 1.58 -14.04
CA TRP A 41 -6.66 0.79 -14.52
C TRP A 41 -7.75 0.68 -13.46
N ARG A 42 -7.40 0.61 -12.17
CA ARG A 42 -8.37 0.67 -11.08
C ARG A 42 -9.07 2.04 -10.99
N MET A 43 -8.32 3.14 -11.18
CA MET A 43 -8.89 4.49 -11.16
C MET A 43 -9.83 4.75 -12.36
N HIS A 44 -9.51 4.22 -13.54
CA HIS A 44 -10.36 4.38 -14.74
C HIS A 44 -11.52 3.39 -14.79
N GLY A 45 -11.29 2.13 -14.39
CA GLY A 45 -12.31 1.07 -14.42
C GLY A 45 -13.35 1.16 -13.30
N GLY A 46 -13.03 1.84 -12.19
CA GLY A 46 -13.99 2.13 -11.11
C GLY A 46 -14.89 3.33 -11.38
N ALA A 47 -14.59 4.13 -12.40
CA ALA A 47 -15.39 5.28 -12.82
C ALA A 47 -16.49 4.90 -13.83
N VAL A 48 -16.87 3.62 -13.90
CA VAL A 48 -18.14 3.22 -14.53
C VAL A 48 -19.24 3.56 -13.54
N THR A 49 -19.70 4.81 -13.58
CA THR A 49 -20.92 5.24 -12.94
C THR A 49 -22.09 4.54 -13.65
N LEU A 50 -22.89 3.76 -12.92
CA LEU A 50 -24.14 3.20 -13.42
C LEU A 50 -25.18 4.31 -13.62
#